data_AF-A0A812S375-F1
#
_entry.id   AF-A0A812S375-F1
#
_cell.length_a   1.000
_cell.length_b   1.000
_cell.length_c   1.000
_cell.angle_alpha   90.00
_cell.angle_beta   90.00
_cell.angle_gamma   90.00
#
_symmetry.space_group_name_H-M   'P 1'
#
loop_
_entity.id
_entity.type
_entity.pdbx_description
1 polymer ?
#
loop_
_entity_poly.entity_id
_entity_poly.type
_entity_poly.pdbx_seq_one_letter_code
_entity_poly.pdbx_strand_id
1 'polypeptide(L)' 'MDLVCRAHQVVEDGYEFFAKRQLITLFSAPNYCGEFDNAGAMMSIDDTLMCSFKVLKPVKKK' A
#
# COMPACT_ATOMS: atom_id res chain seq x y z
N MET A 1 -5.44 7.71 -19.09
CA MET A 1 -5.21 6.89 -17.89
C MET A 1 -4.47 7.77 -16.91
N ASP A 2 -5.03 7.98 -15.73
CA ASP A 2 -4.53 8.97 -14.77
C ASP A 2 -3.69 8.34 -13.65
N LEU A 3 -3.96 7.07 -13.33
CA LEU A 3 -3.25 6.30 -12.32
C LEU A 3 -3.23 4.81 -12.70
N VAL A 4 -2.05 4.19 -12.63
CA VAL A 4 -1.89 2.73 -12.69
C VAL A 4 -1.81 2.21 -11.25
N CYS A 5 -2.72 1.32 -10.86
CA CYS A 5 -2.70 0.67 -9.55
C CYS A 5 -2.22 -0.77 -9.69
N ARG A 6 -1.18 -1.15 -8.93
CA ARG A 6 -0.63 -2.52 -8.93
C ARG A 6 -0.27 -3.02 -7.54
N ALA A 7 -0.21 -4.34 -7.38
CA ALA A 7 0.44 -5.03 -6.25
C ALA A 7 1.69 -5.78 -6.76
N HIS A 8 2.26 -6.72 -5.98
CA HIS A 8 3.44 -7.58 -6.30
C HIS A 8 4.72 -7.29 -5.49
N GLN A 9 5.18 -6.04 -5.45
CA GLN A 9 6.38 -5.62 -4.69
C GLN A 9 6.01 -5.18 -3.27
N VAL A 10 6.74 -5.68 -2.27
CA VAL A 10 6.70 -5.21 -0.87
C VAL A 10 7.21 -3.77 -0.82
N VAL A 11 6.51 -2.89 -0.09
CA VAL A 11 6.91 -1.51 0.18
C VAL A 11 6.69 -1.19 1.66
N GLU A 12 7.52 -0.32 2.22
CA GLU A 12 7.62 -0.11 3.67
C GLU A 12 6.30 0.30 4.32
N ASP A 13 5.58 1.28 3.75
CA ASP A 13 4.32 1.79 4.31
C ASP A 13 3.07 1.03 3.80
N GLY A 14 3.26 -0.06 3.06
CA GLY A 14 2.18 -0.80 2.40
C GLY A 14 1.60 -0.12 1.16
N TYR A 15 1.99 1.13 0.87
CA TYR A 15 1.75 1.77 -0.42
C TYR A 15 2.90 2.71 -0.80
N GLU A 16 3.14 2.89 -2.10
CA GLU A 16 4.18 3.82 -2.59
C GLU A 16 3.83 4.35 -3.98
N PHE A 17 4.00 5.67 -4.17
CA PHE A 17 3.79 6.34 -5.46
C PHE A 17 5.09 6.44 -6.27
N PHE A 18 4.99 6.16 -7.56
CA PHE A 18 6.06 6.25 -8.54
C PHE A 18 5.63 7.13 -9.72
N ALA A 19 6.59 7.44 -10.61
CA ALA A 19 6.34 8.14 -11.87
C ALA A 19 5.46 9.40 -11.69
N LYS A 20 5.86 10.31 -10.80
CA LYS A 20 5.12 11.55 -10.47
C LYS A 20 3.66 11.27 -10.05
N ARG A 21 3.46 10.23 -9.23
CA ARG A 21 2.16 9.76 -8.71
C ARG A 21 1.22 9.19 -9.76
N GLN A 22 1.72 8.81 -10.94
CA GLN A 22 0.93 8.14 -11.98
C GLN A 22 0.95 6.61 -11.86
N LEU A 23 1.77 6.07 -10.97
CA LEU A 23 1.83 4.65 -10.64
C LEU A 23 1.78 4.51 -9.13
N ILE A 24 0.93 3.63 -8.62
CA ILE A 24 0.91 3.25 -7.21
C ILE A 24 1.11 1.75 -7.05
N THR A 25 2.01 1.42 -6.14
CA THR A 25 2.19 0.10 -5.58
C THR A 25 1.41 -0.02 -4.29
N LEU A 26 0.57 -1.05 -4.17
CA LEU A 26 -0.06 -1.48 -2.93
C LEU A 26 0.52 -2.82 -2.46
N PHE A 27 0.63 -2.98 -1.15
CA PHE A 27 1.00 -4.21 -0.48
C PHE A 27 0.20 -4.34 0.81
N SER A 28 -0.58 -5.42 0.96
CA SER A 28 -1.59 -5.51 2.02
C SER A 28 -1.24 -6.49 3.15
N ALA A 29 -0.11 -7.20 3.05
CA ALA A 29 0.36 -8.11 4.10
C ALA A 29 1.38 -7.39 5.00
N PRO A 30 1.01 -6.94 6.21
CA PRO A 30 1.98 -6.40 7.15
C PRO A 30 2.91 -7.49 7.66
N ASN A 31 4.14 -7.14 8.01
CA ASN A 31 5.18 -8.08 8.41
C ASN A 31 5.32 -9.25 7.42
N TYR A 32 5.56 -8.94 6.15
CA TYR A 32 5.59 -9.95 5.09
C TYR A 32 6.59 -11.06 5.44
N CYS A 33 6.16 -12.31 5.32
CA CYS A 33 6.92 -13.51 5.70
C CYS A 33 7.47 -13.54 7.15
N GLY A 34 7.17 -12.57 8.01
CA GLY A 34 7.83 -12.44 9.31
C GLY A 34 9.25 -11.85 9.25
N GLU A 35 9.71 -11.45 8.07
CA GLU A 35 11.09 -11.00 7.80
C GLU A 35 11.19 -9.49 7.56
N PHE A 36 10.08 -8.86 7.18
CA PHE A 36 10.00 -7.43 6.89
C PHE A 36 9.25 -6.70 8.00
N ASP A 37 9.58 -5.44 8.29
CA ASP A 37 8.79 -4.60 9.23
C ASP A 37 7.76 -3.72 8.47
N ASN A 38 7.37 -4.14 7.27
CA ASN A 38 6.47 -3.36 6.42
C ASN A 38 5.05 -3.31 6.99
N ALA A 39 4.37 -2.19 6.78
CA ALA A 39 2.93 -2.10 6.95
C ALA A 39 2.19 -2.74 5.76
N GLY A 40 0.93 -3.09 5.98
CA GLY A 40 -0.02 -3.36 4.92
C GLY A 40 -0.87 -2.11 4.64
N ALA A 41 -1.31 -1.90 3.41
CA ALA A 41 -2.27 -0.84 3.09
C ALA A 41 -3.43 -1.32 2.23
N MET A 42 -4.53 -0.59 2.31
CA MET A 42 -5.70 -0.68 1.45
C MET A 42 -5.99 0.71 0.88
N MET A 43 -6.29 0.78 -0.42
CA MET A 43 -6.72 2.01 -1.08
C MET A 43 -8.24 2.00 -1.28
N SER A 44 -8.91 3.04 -0.84
CA SER A 44 -10.32 3.31 -1.12
C SER A 44 -10.42 4.44 -2.13
N ILE A 45 -11.29 4.28 -3.12
CA ILE A 45 -11.56 5.29 -4.16
C ILE A 45 -13.04 5.65 -4.05
N ASP A 46 -13.35 6.93 -3.89
CA ASP A 46 -14.73 7.42 -3.83
C ASP A 46 -15.30 7.76 -5.23
N ASP A 47 -16.54 8.25 -5.25
CA ASP A 47 -17.25 8.66 -6.47
C ASP A 47 -16.61 9.86 -7.19
N THR A 48 -15.81 10.66 -6.48
CA THR A 48 -15.00 11.76 -7.05
C THR A 48 -13.61 11.31 -7.52
N LEU A 49 -13.34 10.00 -7.49
CA LEU A 49 -12.04 9.39 -7.78
C LEU A 49 -10.94 9.78 -6.78
N MET A 50 -11.31 10.27 -5.59
CA MET A 50 -10.35 10.60 -4.55
C MET A 50 -9.81 9.31 -3.93
N CYS A 51 -8.49 9.14 -3.97
CA CYS A 51 -7.81 8.00 -3.38
C CYS A 51 -7.46 8.28 -1.91
N SER A 52 -7.90 7.42 -1.01
CA SER A 52 -7.55 7.43 0.42
C SER A 52 -6.94 6.10 0.85
N PHE A 53 -6.11 6.10 1.90
CA PHE A 53 -5.35 4.93 2.32
C PHE A 53 -5.62 4.58 3.77
N LYS A 54 -5.88 3.29 4.02
CA LYS A 54 -5.89 2.73 5.37
C LYS A 54 -4.66 1.86 5.56
N VAL A 55 -3.80 2.26 6.49
CA VAL A 55 -2.53 1.57 6.80
C VAL A 55 -2.71 0.69 8.04
N LEU A 56 -2.28 -0.56 7.93
CA LEU A 56 -2.25 -1.55 8.99
C LEU A 56 -0.78 -1.83 9.34
N LYS A 57 -0.35 -1.35 10.51
CA LYS A 57 1.00 -1.62 11.03
C LYS A 57 1.14 -3.09 11.46
N PRO A 58 2.36 -3.66 11.38
CA PRO A 58 2.61 -5.00 11.88
C PRO A 58 2.30 -5.10 13.39
N VAL A 59 1.63 -6.18 13.78
CA VAL A 59 1.30 -6.45 15.19
C VAL A 59 2.55 -7.02 15.86
N LYS A 60 3.02 -6.39 16.95
CA LYS A 60 4.05 -6.99 17.79
C LYS A 60 3.47 -8.27 18.42
N LYS A 61 4.13 -9.41 18.21
CA LYS A 61 3.80 -10.63 18.96
C LYS A 61 4.01 -10.32 20.45
N LYS A 62 2.98 -10.59 21.27
CA LYS A 62 3.07 -10.55 22.73
C LYS A 62 3.98 -11.65 23.25
#